data_AF-A0AAW1SJT0-F1
#
_entry.id   AF-A0AAW1SJT0-F1
#
_cell.length_a   1.000
_cell.length_b   1.000
_cell.length_c   1.000
_cell.angle_alpha   90.00
_cell.angle_beta   90.00
_cell.angle_gamma   90.00
#
_symmetry.space_group_name_H-M   'P 1'
#
loop_
_entity.id
_entity.type
_entity.pdbx_description
1 polymer ?
#
loop_
_entity_poly.entity_id
_entity_poly.type
_entity_poly.pdbx_seq_one_letter_code
_entity_poly.pdbx_strand_id
1 'polypeptide(L)' 'MCLELISEGKIDVKTMISHRYGFSAEEVAAGFECASSPAQTKAIKVTFNLPSQAPEAN' A
#
# COMPACT_ATOMS: atom_id res chain seq x y z
N MET A 1 9.86 -18.76 4.12
CA MET A 1 9.15 -19.13 2.88
C MET A 1 8.46 -18.00 2.12
N CYS A 2 7.61 -17.11 2.66
CA CYS A 2 6.99 -16.07 1.81
C CYS A 2 7.99 -15.07 1.20
N LEU A 3 8.96 -14.61 2.00
CA LEU A 3 10.00 -13.70 1.54
C LEU A 3 10.89 -14.34 0.47
N GLU A 4 11.23 -15.63 0.61
CA GLU A 4 12.00 -16.39 -0.38
C GLU A 4 11.24 -16.48 -1.71
N LEU A 5 9.93 -16.78 -1.68
CA LEU A 5 9.11 -16.82 -2.89
C LEU A 5 9.06 -15.45 -3.61
N ILE A 6 9.03 -14.35 -2.86
CA ILE A 6 9.06 -13.00 -3.42
C ILE A 6 10.46 -12.65 -3.94
N SER A 7 11.52 -12.95 -3.18
CA SER A 7 12.91 -12.65 -3.56
C SER A 7 13.37 -13.47 -4.76
N GLU A 8 12.90 -14.71 -4.87
CA GLU A 8 13.14 -15.59 -6.04
C GLU A 8 12.23 -15.24 -7.23
N GLY A 9 11.34 -14.26 -7.10
CA GLY A 9 10.43 -13.84 -8.18
C GLY A 9 9.34 -14.85 -8.51
N LYS A 10 9.14 -15.88 -7.67
CA LYS A 10 8.10 -16.89 -7.83
C LYS A 10 6.69 -16.33 -7.57
N ILE A 11 6.60 -15.22 -6.82
CA ILE A 11 5.34 -14.49 -6.56
C ILE A 11 5.58 -12.99 -6.75
N ASP A 12 4.81 -12.35 -7.64
CA ASP A 12 4.79 -10.89 -7.79
C ASP A 12 3.68 -10.26 -6.96
N VAL A 13 4.04 -9.78 -5.78
CA VAL A 13 3.12 -9.09 -4.87
C VAL A 13 2.85 -7.63 -5.25
N LYS A 14 3.64 -7.03 -6.16
CA LYS A 14 3.47 -5.61 -6.52
C LYS A 14 2.14 -5.38 -7.24
N THR A 15 1.72 -6.36 -8.04
CA THR A 15 0.42 -6.34 -8.75
C THR A 15 -0.79 -6.32 -7.83
N MET A 16 -0.64 -6.76 -6.57
CA MET A 16 -1.75 -6.75 -5.61
C MET A 16 -2.10 -5.33 -5.15
N ILE A 17 -1.15 -4.39 -5.19
CA ILE A 17 -1.36 -2.99 -4.78
C ILE A 17 -2.15 -2.29 -5.88
N SER A 18 -3.47 -2.22 -5.72
CA SER A 18 -4.34 -1.55 -6.69
C SER A 18 -4.48 -0.05 -6.42
N HIS A 19 -4.30 0.39 -5.18
CA HIS A 19 -4.35 1.81 -4.82
C HIS A 19 -3.22 2.20 -3.86
N ARG A 20 -2.74 3.42 -4.03
CA ARG A 20 -1.71 4.03 -3.18
C ARG A 20 -2.10 5.47 -2.88
N TYR A 21 -2.12 5.80 -1.60
CA TYR A 21 -2.44 7.14 -1.08
C TYR A 21 -1.23 7.69 -0.32
N GLY A 22 -1.16 9.01 -0.09
CA GLY A 22 -0.26 9.60 0.89
C GLY A 22 -0.73 9.36 2.33
N PHE A 23 -0.04 9.94 3.31
CA PHE A 23 -0.33 9.76 4.74
C PHE A 23 -0.84 11.03 5.43
N SER A 24 -1.47 11.93 4.69
CA SER A 24 -2.28 13.00 5.28
C SER A 24 -3.59 12.44 5.84
N ALA A 25 -4.22 13.12 6.79
CA ALA A 25 -5.47 12.65 7.41
C ALA A 25 -6.59 12.44 6.37
N GLU A 26 -6.68 13.34 5.38
CA GLU A 26 -7.63 13.25 4.27
C GLU A 26 -7.37 12.03 3.40
N GLU A 27 -6.12 11.80 2.98
CA GLU A 27 -5.75 10.66 2.14
C GLU A 27 -5.90 9.32 2.86
N VAL A 28 -5.64 9.29 4.17
CA VAL A 28 -5.88 8.11 5.00
C VAL A 28 -7.37 7.77 5.02
N ALA A 29 -8.23 8.76 5.28
CA ALA A 29 -9.68 8.56 5.25
C ALA A 29 -10.16 8.07 3.88
N ALA A 30 -9.70 8.70 2.79
CA ALA A 30 -10.02 8.29 1.42
C ALA A 30 -9.54 6.87 1.11
N GLY A 31 -8.36 6.47 1.59
CA GLY A 31 -7.84 5.12 1.40
C GLY A 31 -8.66 4.06 2.13
N PHE A 32 -9.16 4.36 3.33
CA PHE A 32 -10.07 3.46 4.05
C PHE A 32 -11.45 3.38 3.38
N GLU A 33 -12.00 4.50 2.93
CA GLU A 33 -13.25 4.51 2.15
C GLU A 33 -13.11 3.65 0.88
N CYS A 34 -12.01 3.84 0.15
CA CYS A 34 -11.70 3.05 -1.04
C CYS A 34 -11.63 1.54 -0.75
N ALA A 35 -10.97 1.16 0.36
CA ALA A 35 -10.88 -0.23 0.80
C ALA A 35 -12.22 -0.82 1.23
N SER A 36 -13.13 0.01 1.76
CA SER A 36 -14.46 -0.44 2.24
C SER A 36 -15.46 -0.72 1.11
N SER A 37 -15.22 -0.17 -0.09
CA SER A 37 -16.15 -0.24 -1.23
C SER A 37 -15.55 -0.92 -2.48
N PRO A 38 -15.01 -2.16 -2.38
CA PRO A 38 -14.31 -2.82 -3.50
C PRO A 38 -15.20 -3.07 -4.72
N ALA A 39 -16.53 -3.19 -4.54
CA ALA A 39 -17.46 -3.33 -5.65
C ALA A 39 -17.39 -2.12 -6.61
N GLN A 40 -17.16 -0.92 -6.05
CA GLN A 40 -17.09 0.36 -6.75
C GLN A 40 -15.64 0.70 -7.14
N THR A 41 -14.68 0.51 -6.24
CA THR A 41 -13.29 0.94 -6.43
C THR A 41 -12.40 -0.11 -7.09
N LYS A 42 -12.84 -1.38 -7.15
CA LYS A 42 -12.01 -2.52 -7.55
C LYS A 42 -10.74 -2.66 -6.68
N ALA A 43 -10.82 -2.22 -5.43
CA ALA A 43 -9.73 -2.35 -4.47
C ALA A 43 -9.36 -3.82 -4.22
N ILE A 44 -8.06 -4.12 -4.24
CA ILE A 44 -7.46 -5.42 -3.90
C ILE A 44 -6.57 -5.22 -2.68
N LYS A 45 -5.59 -4.31 -2.78
CA LYS A 45 -4.79 -3.82 -1.66
C LYS A 45 -4.60 -2.32 -1.78
N VAL A 46 -4.99 -1.61 -0.72
CA VAL A 46 -4.69 -0.20 -0.51
C VAL A 46 -3.43 -0.09 0.35
N THR A 47 -2.53 0.82 -0.01
CA THR A 47 -1.30 1.13 0.74
C THR A 47 -1.15 2.63 0.92
N PHE A 48 -0.39 3.04 1.93
CA PHE A 48 -0.11 4.44 2.19
C PHE A 48 1.40 4.72 2.16
N ASN A 49 1.79 5.82 1.53
CA ASN A 49 3.16 6.31 1.56
C ASN A 49 3.38 7.14 2.82
N LEU A 50 4.11 6.57 3.78
CA LEU A 50 4.55 7.33 4.94
C LEU A 50 5.47 8.48 4.49
N PRO A 51 5.39 9.66 5.14
CA PRO A 51 6.37 10.70 4.90
C PRO A 51 7.78 10.16 5.19
N SER A 52 8.73 10.53 4.33
CA SER A 52 10.15 10.23 4.56
C SER A 52 10.52 10.71 5.96
N GLN A 53 10.91 9.79 6.85
CA GLN A 53 11.65 10.17 8.05
C GLN A 53 12.95 10.83 7.54
N ALA A 54 13.24 12.07 7.96
CA ALA A 54 14.56 12.64 7.76
C ALA A 54 15.59 11.66 8.37
N PRO A 55 16.79 11.49 7.80
CA PRO A 55 17.83 10.68 8.43
C PRO A 55 18.06 11.25 9.84
N GLU A 56 17.96 10.40 10.87
CA GLU A 56 18.36 10.76 12.23
C GLU A 56 19.80 11.28 12.15
N ALA A 57 19.98 12.58 12.37
CA ALA A 57 21.28 13.19 12.49
C ALA A 57 21.95 12.60 13.73
N ASN A 58 23.01 11.83 13.51
CA ASN A 58 23.87 11.26 14.53
C ASN A 58 25.01 12.24 14.83
#